data_AF-A0ABC8XQD1-F1
#
_entry.id   AF-A0ABC8XQD1-F1
#
_cell.length_a   1.000
_cell.length_b   1.000
_cell.length_c   1.000
_cell.angle_alpha   90.00
_cell.angle_beta   90.00
_cell.angle_gamma   90.00
#
_symmetry.space_group_name_H-M   'P 1'
#
loop_
_entity.id
_entity.type
_entity.pdbx_description
1 polymer ?
#
loop_
_entity_poly.entity_id
_entity_poly.type
_entity_poly.pdbx_seq_one_letter_code
_entity_poly.pdbx_strand_id
1 'polypeptide(L)'
;MAGIPEAVLAASKFGIRIIPGVEISALYNPREVAGAGEPVHILAYYGTCGPSKSDELYNMLLNIRDGRYLRAKNMLAKLNKLKVPIKWEHITKIAGEGVAPGRLHVARAMVEAGYVENVRQAFNKYLGDDGPAYARGSEPFAEAVVQLISRTGGISALAHPWSLKNPDAITRSLKSAGLNAMEVYRSDGKDLVN
;
A
#
# COMPACT_ATOMS: atom_id res chain seq x y z
N MET A 1 -9.48 3.14 -6.33
CA MET A 1 -9.72 3.84 -7.61
C MET A 1 -10.87 4.87 -7.56
N ALA A 2 -11.56 5.03 -6.42
CA ALA A 2 -12.71 5.95 -6.29
C ALA A 2 -12.40 7.44 -6.52
N GLY A 3 -11.14 7.87 -6.35
CA GLY A 3 -10.73 9.27 -6.60
C GLY A 3 -10.42 9.60 -8.07
N ILE A 4 -10.45 8.63 -8.99
CA ILE A 4 -10.14 8.87 -10.40
C ILE A 4 -11.12 9.83 -11.08
N PRO A 5 -12.46 9.68 -10.90
CA PRO A 5 -13.42 10.61 -11.52
C PRO A 5 -13.18 12.08 -11.10
N GLU A 6 -12.94 12.33 -9.82
CA GLU A 6 -12.62 13.67 -9.30
C GLU A 6 -11.32 14.21 -9.92
N ALA A 7 -10.27 13.39 -9.98
CA ALA A 7 -8.99 13.79 -10.59
C ALA A 7 -9.14 14.13 -12.08
N VAL A 8 -9.92 13.35 -12.84
CA VAL A 8 -10.22 13.60 -14.26
C VAL A 8 -10.97 14.92 -14.44
N LEU A 9 -11.99 15.18 -13.61
CA LEU A 9 -12.77 16.42 -13.64
C LEU A 9 -11.95 17.65 -13.27
N ALA A 10 -11.03 17.52 -12.32
CA ALA A 10 -10.12 18.61 -11.96
C ALA A 10 -9.12 18.88 -13.10
N ALA A 11 -8.51 17.83 -13.65
CA ALA A 11 -7.48 17.91 -14.67
C ALA A 11 -7.98 18.47 -16.02
N SER A 12 -9.23 18.18 -16.38
CA SER A 12 -9.83 18.68 -17.64
C SER A 12 -9.86 20.21 -17.73
N LYS A 13 -9.98 20.90 -16.59
CA LYS A 13 -9.93 22.37 -16.50
C LYS A 13 -8.59 22.96 -16.89
N PHE A 14 -7.53 22.15 -16.87
CA PHE A 14 -6.15 22.56 -17.13
C PHE A 14 -5.54 21.88 -18.35
N GLY A 15 -6.33 21.11 -19.13
CA GLY A 15 -5.81 20.34 -20.26
C GLY A 15 -4.83 19.23 -19.85
N ILE A 16 -4.86 18.79 -18.60
CA ILE A 16 -3.99 17.73 -18.08
C ILE A 16 -4.62 16.38 -18.36
N ARG A 17 -3.87 15.46 -18.96
CA ARG A 17 -4.29 14.07 -19.15
C ARG A 17 -4.05 13.26 -17.88
N ILE A 18 -5.09 12.59 -17.40
CA ILE A 18 -4.99 11.62 -16.31
C ILE A 18 -4.82 10.22 -16.87
N ILE A 19 -3.88 9.46 -16.29
CA ILE A 19 -3.76 8.01 -16.48
C ILE A 19 -4.36 7.37 -15.22
N PRO A 20 -5.52 6.69 -15.33
CA PRO A 20 -6.11 5.98 -14.20
C PRO A 20 -5.12 4.97 -13.62
N GLY A 21 -4.90 5.03 -12.31
CA GLY A 21 -4.04 4.07 -11.64
C GLY A 21 -4.38 3.85 -10.18
N VAL A 22 -3.74 2.82 -9.60
CA VAL A 22 -3.82 2.47 -8.19
C VAL A 22 -2.53 1.79 -7.75
N GLU A 23 -2.06 2.11 -6.55
CA GLU A 23 -0.99 1.38 -5.87
C GLU A 23 -1.60 0.28 -5.00
N ILE A 24 -1.15 -0.96 -5.21
CA ILE A 24 -1.69 -2.15 -4.57
C ILE A 24 -0.62 -2.75 -3.65
N SER A 25 -0.89 -2.79 -2.34
CA SER A 25 -0.03 -3.50 -1.39
C SER A 25 -0.16 -5.01 -1.59
N ALA A 26 0.96 -5.70 -1.66
CA ALA A 26 1.06 -7.13 -1.84
C ALA A 26 2.19 -7.72 -0.98
N LEU A 27 2.25 -9.05 -0.90
CA LEU A 27 3.36 -9.78 -0.31
C LEU A 27 4.08 -10.55 -1.39
N TYR A 28 5.38 -10.34 -1.50
CA TYR A 28 6.26 -11.23 -2.23
C TYR A 28 6.70 -12.36 -1.31
N ASN A 29 6.46 -13.60 -1.72
CA ASN A 29 7.00 -14.77 -1.03
C ASN A 29 7.66 -15.68 -2.06
N PRO A 30 8.99 -15.84 -2.07
CA PRO A 30 9.61 -16.84 -2.91
C PRO A 30 9.08 -18.22 -2.51
N ARG A 31 8.73 -19.05 -3.51
CA ARG A 31 8.00 -20.33 -3.35
C ARG A 31 8.67 -21.39 -2.45
N GLU A 32 9.77 -21.09 -1.76
CA GLU A 32 10.58 -22.06 -1.03
C GLU A 32 11.00 -21.64 0.39
N VAL A 33 10.43 -20.57 0.97
CA VAL A 33 10.74 -20.19 2.36
C VAL A 33 9.46 -20.13 3.19
N ALA A 34 9.35 -21.03 4.18
CA ALA A 34 8.38 -20.91 5.25
C ALA A 34 8.75 -19.69 6.12
N GLY A 35 8.12 -18.54 5.85
CA GLY A 35 8.41 -17.28 6.50
C GLY A 35 7.41 -16.17 6.13
N ALA A 36 7.52 -15.01 6.79
CA ALA A 36 6.71 -13.85 6.46
C ALA A 36 7.18 -13.26 5.13
N GLY A 37 6.29 -13.22 4.12
CA GLY A 37 6.56 -12.58 2.84
C GLY A 37 7.00 -11.12 3.00
N GLU A 38 7.82 -10.64 2.07
CA GLU A 38 8.28 -9.26 2.01
C GLU A 38 7.16 -8.37 1.46
N PRO A 39 6.76 -7.28 2.15
CA PRO A 39 5.80 -6.32 1.62
C PRO A 39 6.35 -5.64 0.37
N VAL A 40 5.58 -5.66 -0.72
CA VAL A 40 5.89 -4.98 -1.98
C VAL A 40 4.66 -4.21 -2.45
N HIS A 41 4.85 -3.16 -3.22
CA HIS A 41 3.73 -2.42 -3.83
C HIS A 41 3.79 -2.53 -5.34
N ILE A 42 2.64 -2.83 -5.95
CA ILE A 42 2.48 -2.95 -7.40
C ILE A 42 1.57 -1.83 -7.87
N LEU A 43 2.06 -1.00 -8.78
CA LEU A 43 1.27 0.01 -9.48
C LEU A 43 0.50 -0.67 -10.60
N ALA A 44 -0.77 -0.34 -10.71
CA ALA A 44 -1.62 -0.71 -11.83
C ALA A 44 -2.03 0.55 -12.57
N TYR A 45 -1.81 0.59 -13.89
CA TYR A 45 -2.25 1.67 -14.77
C TYR A 45 -3.20 1.13 -15.83
N TYR A 46 -4.25 1.89 -16.15
CA TYR A 46 -5.27 1.51 -17.11
C TYR A 46 -5.45 2.59 -18.17
N GLY A 47 -5.98 2.18 -19.33
CA GLY A 47 -6.41 3.10 -20.37
C GLY A 47 -7.61 3.96 -19.93
N THR A 48 -8.03 4.90 -20.79
CA THR A 48 -9.15 5.81 -20.51
C THR A 48 -10.48 5.09 -20.28
N CYS A 49 -10.66 3.90 -20.85
CA CYS A 49 -11.85 3.06 -20.64
C CYS A 49 -11.82 2.29 -19.30
N GLY A 50 -10.72 2.39 -18.53
CA GLY A 50 -10.56 1.66 -17.27
C GLY A 50 -10.29 0.16 -17.46
N PRO A 51 -10.37 -0.64 -16.37
CA PRO A 51 -10.20 -2.09 -16.41
C PRO A 51 -11.35 -2.80 -17.13
N SER A 52 -11.05 -3.78 -18.00
CA SER A 52 -12.05 -4.53 -18.77
C SER A 52 -12.89 -5.50 -17.93
N LYS A 53 -12.33 -5.99 -16.82
CA LYS A 53 -13.00 -6.85 -15.82
C LYS A 53 -12.98 -6.17 -14.46
N SER A 54 -13.62 -5.02 -14.38
CA SER A 54 -13.52 -4.10 -13.25
C SER A 54 -13.87 -4.74 -11.91
N ASP A 55 -14.84 -5.66 -11.89
CA ASP A 55 -15.33 -6.27 -10.65
C ASP A 55 -14.27 -7.14 -9.95
N GLU A 56 -13.45 -7.88 -10.71
CA GLU A 56 -12.34 -8.66 -10.12
C GLU A 56 -11.35 -7.76 -9.38
N LEU A 57 -10.97 -6.65 -10.02
CA LEU A 57 -10.07 -5.65 -9.43
C LEU A 57 -10.72 -4.99 -8.23
N TYR A 58 -11.97 -4.56 -8.34
CA TYR A 58 -12.67 -3.90 -7.25
C TYR A 58 -12.84 -4.82 -6.04
N ASN A 59 -13.19 -6.09 -6.24
CA ASN A 59 -13.30 -7.06 -5.15
C ASN A 59 -11.96 -7.26 -4.42
N MET A 60 -10.85 -7.36 -5.16
CA MET A 60 -9.52 -7.43 -4.54
C MET A 60 -9.21 -6.15 -3.74
N LEU A 61 -9.44 -4.97 -4.32
CA LEU A 61 -9.18 -3.70 -3.66
C LEU A 61 -10.05 -3.51 -2.41
N LEU A 62 -11.31 -3.96 -2.44
CA LEU A 62 -12.21 -3.98 -1.28
C LEU A 62 -11.67 -4.88 -0.18
N ASN A 63 -11.27 -6.11 -0.51
CA ASN A 63 -10.68 -7.04 0.46
C ASN A 63 -9.42 -6.47 1.13
N ILE A 64 -8.54 -5.82 0.35
CA ILE A 64 -7.35 -5.14 0.89
C ILE A 64 -7.76 -4.01 1.83
N ARG A 65 -8.75 -3.20 1.44
CA ARG A 65 -9.26 -2.08 2.24
C ARG A 65 -9.83 -2.58 3.57
N ASP A 66 -10.64 -3.62 3.55
CA ASP A 66 -11.27 -4.19 4.74
C ASP A 66 -10.23 -4.85 5.65
N GLY A 67 -9.24 -5.52 5.07
CA GLY A 67 -8.06 -6.02 5.78
C GLY A 67 -7.29 -4.90 6.49
N ARG A 68 -7.13 -3.72 5.87
CA ARG A 68 -6.51 -2.54 6.51
C ARG A 68 -7.34 -2.03 7.70
N TYR A 69 -8.67 -1.99 7.60
CA TYR A 69 -9.54 -1.64 8.72
C TYR A 69 -9.35 -2.59 9.91
N LEU A 70 -9.34 -3.91 9.65
CA LEU A 70 -9.13 -4.92 10.69
C LEU A 70 -7.72 -4.81 11.30
N ARG A 71 -6.71 -4.64 10.47
CA ARG A 71 -5.32 -4.45 10.91
C ARG A 71 -5.19 -3.22 11.82
N ALA A 72 -5.81 -2.10 11.45
CA ALA A 72 -5.82 -0.89 12.27
C ALA A 72 -6.47 -1.14 13.65
N LYS A 73 -7.64 -1.78 13.69
CA LYS A 73 -8.30 -2.15 14.95
C LYS A 73 -7.41 -3.05 15.83
N ASN A 74 -6.72 -4.01 15.22
CA ASN A 74 -5.80 -4.89 15.93
C ASN A 74 -4.60 -4.11 16.53
N MET A 75 -4.05 -3.15 15.79
CA MET A 75 -2.99 -2.28 16.31
C MET A 75 -3.49 -1.44 17.50
N LEU A 76 -4.70 -0.88 17.42
CA LEU A 76 -5.28 -0.12 18.53
C LEU A 76 -5.50 -1.00 19.77
N ALA A 77 -5.99 -2.22 19.60
CA ALA A 77 -6.16 -3.17 20.69
C ALA A 77 -4.83 -3.51 21.38
N LYS A 78 -3.75 -3.66 20.60
CA LYS A 78 -2.39 -3.87 21.14
C LYS A 78 -1.88 -2.63 21.88
N LEU A 79 -2.02 -1.44 21.30
CA LEU A 79 -1.65 -0.17 21.95
C LEU A 79 -2.39 0.03 23.27
N ASN A 80 -3.68 -0.31 23.33
CA ASN A 80 -4.46 -0.24 24.56
C ASN A 80 -3.89 -1.15 25.67
N LYS A 81 -3.49 -2.38 25.33
CA LYS A 81 -2.81 -3.30 26.28
C LYS A 81 -1.47 -2.74 26.78
N LEU A 82 -0.81 -1.90 25.97
CA LEU A 82 0.43 -1.21 26.32
C LEU A 82 0.18 0.11 27.07
N LYS A 83 -1.05 0.39 27.51
CA LYS A 83 -1.47 1.63 28.19
C LYS A 83 -1.29 2.89 27.32
N VAL A 84 -1.41 2.73 25.99
CA VAL A 84 -1.38 3.81 24.99
C VAL A 84 -2.71 3.82 24.22
N PRO A 85 -3.86 4.13 24.87
CA PRO A 85 -5.14 4.11 24.19
C PRO A 85 -5.22 5.21 23.12
N ILE A 86 -5.61 4.82 21.91
CA ILE A 86 -5.93 5.71 20.79
C ILE A 86 -7.36 5.40 20.34
N LYS A 87 -8.19 6.44 20.18
CA LYS A 87 -9.58 6.29 19.77
C LYS A 87 -9.71 6.01 18.28
N TRP A 88 -10.69 5.18 17.91
CA TRP A 88 -10.95 4.83 16.51
C TRP A 88 -11.31 6.08 15.68
N GLU A 89 -12.12 6.96 16.24
CA GLU A 89 -12.61 8.19 15.60
C GLU A 89 -11.47 9.16 15.30
N HIS A 90 -10.42 9.15 16.13
CA HIS A 90 -9.24 9.99 15.94
C HIS A 90 -8.45 9.54 14.71
N ILE A 91 -8.20 8.22 14.58
CA ILE A 91 -7.45 7.71 13.44
C ILE A 91 -8.24 7.81 12.13
N THR A 92 -9.57 7.66 12.15
CA THR A 92 -10.38 7.83 10.94
C THR A 92 -10.46 9.29 10.52
N LYS A 93 -10.53 10.23 11.46
CA LYS A 93 -10.43 11.67 11.17
C LYS A 93 -9.11 12.01 10.47
N ILE A 94 -7.99 11.48 10.94
CA ILE A 94 -6.67 11.70 10.33
C ILE A 94 -6.58 11.04 8.95
N ALA A 95 -7.15 9.84 8.78
CA ALA A 95 -7.14 9.12 7.50
C ALA A 95 -7.99 9.82 6.43
N GLY A 96 -9.09 10.46 6.84
CA GLY A 96 -10.08 11.05 5.95
C GLY A 96 -11.24 10.11 5.64
N GLU A 97 -12.33 10.69 5.14
CA GLU A 97 -13.56 9.95 4.84
C GLU A 97 -13.33 8.89 3.74
N GLY A 98 -13.83 7.67 3.97
CA GLY A 98 -13.69 6.55 3.04
C GLY A 98 -12.28 5.95 2.93
N VAL A 99 -11.30 6.46 3.68
CA VAL A 99 -9.92 5.97 3.68
C VAL A 99 -9.71 4.97 4.81
N ALA A 100 -9.19 3.77 4.47
CA ALA A 100 -8.81 2.80 5.48
C ALA A 100 -7.54 3.24 6.23
N PRO A 101 -7.58 3.36 7.58
CA PRO A 101 -6.41 3.76 8.35
C PRO A 101 -5.24 2.77 8.19
N GLY A 102 -4.02 3.30 8.16
CA GLY A 102 -2.78 2.54 8.06
C GLY A 102 -1.83 2.89 9.20
N ARG A 103 -0.65 2.24 9.25
CA ARG A 103 0.34 2.48 10.31
C ARG A 103 0.70 3.95 10.48
N LEU A 104 0.81 4.69 9.38
CA LEU A 104 1.12 6.12 9.41
C LEU A 104 0.01 6.94 10.09
N HIS A 105 -1.26 6.61 9.84
CA HIS A 105 -2.40 7.27 10.49
C HIS A 105 -2.41 6.99 12.01
N VAL A 106 -2.10 5.76 12.41
CA VAL A 106 -1.94 5.41 13.83
C VAL A 106 -0.76 6.16 14.46
N ALA A 107 0.39 6.20 13.79
CA ALA A 107 1.57 6.92 14.26
C ALA A 107 1.27 8.42 14.47
N ARG A 108 0.59 9.06 13.52
CA ARG A 108 0.15 10.47 13.64
C ARG A 108 -0.81 10.67 14.82
N ALA A 109 -1.78 9.78 15.00
CA ALA A 109 -2.68 9.84 16.15
C ALA A 109 -1.93 9.70 17.49
N MET A 110 -0.90 8.86 17.55
CA MET A 110 -0.06 8.72 18.74
C MET A 110 0.74 10.00 19.05
N VAL A 111 1.19 10.71 18.01
CA VAL A 111 1.84 12.03 18.16
C VAL A 111 0.84 13.06 18.66
N GLU A 112 -0.33 13.18 18.01
CA GLU A 112 -1.37 14.14 18.40
C GLU A 112 -1.90 13.88 19.83
N ALA A 113 -1.92 12.62 20.26
CA ALA A 113 -2.31 12.23 21.62
C ALA A 113 -1.17 12.35 22.66
N GLY A 114 0.03 12.77 22.25
CA GLY A 114 1.17 13.03 23.14
C GLY A 114 1.91 11.79 23.66
N TYR A 115 1.68 10.61 23.10
CA TYR A 115 2.38 9.39 23.54
C TYR A 115 3.78 9.23 22.96
N VAL A 116 4.05 9.94 21.85
CA VAL A 116 5.34 10.00 21.17
C VAL A 116 5.56 11.41 20.61
N GLU A 117 6.81 11.83 20.51
CA GLU A 117 7.23 13.15 20.04
C GLU A 117 7.08 13.32 18.53
N ASN A 118 7.23 12.22 17.78
CA ASN A 118 7.18 12.23 16.33
C ASN A 118 6.86 10.85 15.75
N VAL A 119 6.52 10.83 14.46
CA VAL A 119 6.17 9.60 13.72
C VAL A 119 7.30 8.57 13.77
N ARG A 120 8.57 8.99 13.68
CA ARG A 120 9.72 8.08 13.73
C ARG A 120 9.77 7.33 15.06
N GLN A 121 9.56 8.03 16.17
CA GLN A 121 9.51 7.39 17.49
C GLN A 121 8.35 6.39 17.61
N ALA A 122 7.18 6.69 17.03
CA ALA A 122 6.05 5.75 16.98
C ALA A 122 6.41 4.44 16.26
N PHE A 123 7.08 4.52 15.11
CA PHE A 123 7.54 3.32 14.39
C PHE A 123 8.61 2.56 15.18
N ASN A 124 9.63 3.26 15.69
CA ASN A 124 10.73 2.61 16.41
C ASN A 124 10.25 1.89 17.68
N LYS A 125 9.30 2.46 18.43
CA LYS A 125 8.88 1.94 19.73
C LYS A 125 7.67 0.99 19.65
N TYR A 126 6.79 1.17 18.67
CA TYR A 126 5.49 0.48 18.66
C TYR A 126 5.11 -0.19 17.34
N LEU A 127 5.29 0.50 16.19
CA LEU A 127 4.62 0.15 14.93
C LEU A 127 5.53 -0.44 13.83
N GLY A 128 6.84 -0.52 14.07
CA GLY A 128 7.81 -1.19 13.19
C GLY A 128 7.48 -2.67 12.99
N ASP A 129 8.12 -3.35 12.05
CA ASP A 129 7.72 -4.71 11.64
C ASP A 129 7.83 -5.75 12.78
N ASP A 130 8.67 -5.49 13.79
CA ASP A 130 8.79 -6.28 15.03
C ASP A 130 8.25 -5.54 16.26
N GLY A 131 7.55 -4.43 16.05
CA GLY A 131 7.05 -3.57 17.11
C GLY A 131 5.91 -4.23 17.91
N PRO A 132 5.78 -3.93 19.22
CA PRO A 132 4.81 -4.58 20.10
C PRO A 132 3.34 -4.31 19.70
N ALA A 133 3.08 -3.22 18.97
CA ALA A 133 1.75 -2.90 18.46
C ALA A 133 1.56 -3.28 16.98
N TYR A 134 2.58 -3.82 16.31
CA TYR A 134 2.47 -4.25 14.92
C TYR A 134 1.44 -5.36 14.76
N ALA A 135 0.56 -5.22 13.78
CA ALA A 135 -0.32 -6.28 13.31
C ALA A 135 0.02 -6.59 11.85
N ARG A 136 0.13 -7.87 11.51
CA ARG A 136 0.27 -8.32 10.11
C ARG A 136 -1.03 -8.06 9.36
N GLY A 137 -0.92 -7.69 8.09
CA GLY A 137 -2.06 -7.60 7.19
C GLY A 137 -2.35 -8.94 6.51
N SER A 138 -3.32 -8.91 5.61
CA SER A 138 -3.74 -10.03 4.77
C SER A 138 -3.59 -9.66 3.29
N GLU A 139 -2.49 -9.00 2.95
CA GLU A 139 -2.23 -8.55 1.59
C GLU A 139 -2.10 -9.75 0.62
N PRO A 140 -2.58 -9.64 -0.63
CA PRO A 140 -2.49 -10.71 -1.61
C PRO A 140 -1.05 -10.97 -2.06
N PHE A 141 -0.80 -12.13 -2.67
CA PHE A 141 0.49 -12.43 -3.27
C PHE A 141 0.77 -11.53 -4.48
N ALA A 142 2.01 -11.05 -4.58
CA ALA A 142 2.44 -10.13 -5.62
C ALA A 142 2.27 -10.71 -7.03
N GLU A 143 2.54 -12.01 -7.26
CA GLU A 143 2.29 -12.64 -8.55
C GLU A 143 0.79 -12.60 -8.92
N ALA A 144 -0.09 -12.87 -7.95
CA ALA A 144 -1.53 -12.86 -8.19
C ALA A 144 -2.04 -11.46 -8.53
N VAL A 145 -1.46 -10.42 -7.92
CA VAL A 145 -1.75 -9.02 -8.25
C VAL A 145 -1.30 -8.69 -9.67
N VAL A 146 -0.07 -9.02 -10.05
CA VAL A 146 0.46 -8.80 -11.41
C VAL A 146 -0.43 -9.49 -12.46
N GLN A 147 -0.77 -10.75 -12.24
CA GLN A 147 -1.65 -11.51 -13.14
C GLN A 147 -3.06 -10.92 -13.22
N LEU A 148 -3.60 -10.39 -12.11
CA LEU A 148 -4.90 -9.71 -12.11
C LEU A 148 -4.86 -8.44 -12.94
N ILE A 149 -3.82 -7.62 -12.79
CA ILE A 149 -3.65 -6.39 -13.56
C ILE A 149 -3.60 -6.72 -15.06
N SER A 150 -2.80 -7.71 -15.45
CA SER A 150 -2.71 -8.14 -16.84
C SER A 150 -4.05 -8.59 -17.42
N ARG A 151 -4.80 -9.46 -16.73
CA ARG A 151 -6.09 -9.97 -17.24
C ARG A 151 -7.24 -8.97 -17.19
N THR A 152 -7.07 -7.89 -16.42
CA THR A 152 -8.00 -6.75 -16.38
C THR A 152 -7.61 -5.65 -17.39
N GLY A 153 -6.57 -5.88 -18.21
CA GLY A 153 -6.14 -4.99 -19.29
C GLY A 153 -5.24 -3.83 -18.84
N GLY A 154 -4.64 -3.93 -17.65
CA GLY A 154 -3.73 -2.91 -17.11
C GLY A 154 -2.26 -3.23 -17.36
N ILE A 155 -1.42 -2.22 -17.11
CA ILE A 155 0.03 -2.32 -17.04
C ILE A 155 0.45 -2.32 -15.57
N SER A 156 1.30 -3.28 -15.19
CA SER A 156 1.82 -3.43 -13.84
C SER A 156 3.25 -2.93 -13.72
N ALA A 157 3.55 -2.16 -12.66
CA ALA A 157 4.90 -1.70 -12.35
C ALA A 157 5.27 -1.95 -10.88
N LEU A 158 6.51 -2.36 -10.62
CA LEU A 158 7.03 -2.48 -9.26
C LEU A 158 7.32 -1.08 -8.70
N ALA A 159 6.63 -0.69 -7.64
CA ALA A 159 6.84 0.59 -6.98
C ALA A 159 8.09 0.53 -6.09
N HIS A 160 8.79 1.67 -5.99
CA HIS A 160 9.90 1.93 -5.07
C HIS A 160 10.82 0.73 -4.77
N PRO A 161 11.39 0.06 -5.80
CA PRO A 161 12.20 -1.15 -5.61
C PRO A 161 13.42 -0.94 -4.69
N TRP A 162 13.94 0.29 -4.60
CA TRP A 162 15.01 0.66 -3.66
C TRP A 162 14.66 0.42 -2.17
N SER A 163 13.38 0.28 -1.83
CA SER A 163 12.93 0.01 -0.45
C SER A 163 12.96 -1.48 -0.09
N LEU A 164 13.19 -2.35 -1.07
CA LEU A 164 13.17 -3.79 -0.93
C LEU A 164 14.53 -4.33 -0.51
N LYS A 165 14.54 -5.46 0.19
CA LYS A 165 15.74 -6.18 0.63
C LYS A 165 16.49 -6.78 -0.55
N ASN A 166 15.77 -7.29 -1.55
CA ASN A 166 16.36 -7.90 -2.75
C ASN A 166 15.55 -7.54 -4.01
N PRO A 167 15.61 -6.28 -4.47
CA PRO A 167 14.81 -5.81 -5.61
C PRO A 167 15.05 -6.61 -6.88
N ASP A 168 16.28 -7.06 -7.09
CA ASP A 168 16.73 -7.84 -8.24
C ASP A 168 16.01 -9.19 -8.37
N ALA A 169 16.00 -9.97 -7.29
CA ALA A 169 15.34 -11.27 -7.26
C ALA A 169 13.82 -11.12 -7.41
N ILE A 170 13.24 -10.14 -6.69
CA ILE A 170 11.80 -9.85 -6.73
C ILE A 170 11.39 -9.46 -8.15
N THR A 171 12.12 -8.54 -8.77
CA THR A 171 11.84 -8.09 -10.14
C THR A 171 11.88 -9.24 -11.13
N ARG A 172 12.92 -10.08 -11.08
CA ARG A 172 13.02 -11.24 -12.00
C ARG A 172 11.85 -12.21 -11.81
N SER A 173 11.48 -12.48 -10.56
CA SER A 173 10.35 -13.35 -10.23
C SER A 173 9.02 -12.77 -10.75
N LEU A 174 8.77 -11.48 -10.50
CA LEU A 174 7.53 -10.81 -10.93
C LEU A 174 7.48 -10.62 -12.44
N LYS A 175 8.63 -10.41 -13.11
CA LYS A 175 8.72 -10.40 -14.58
C LYS A 175 8.23 -11.72 -15.17
N SER A 176 8.62 -12.85 -14.58
CA SER A 176 8.12 -14.18 -14.99
C SER A 176 6.60 -14.33 -14.76
N ALA A 177 6.01 -13.56 -13.84
CA ALA A 177 4.56 -13.52 -13.61
C ALA A 177 3.81 -12.53 -14.52
N GLY A 178 4.51 -11.73 -15.32
CA GLY A 178 3.92 -10.75 -16.25
C GLY A 178 4.13 -9.28 -15.89
N LEU A 179 5.04 -8.95 -14.96
CA LEU A 179 5.35 -7.56 -14.60
C LEU A 179 5.89 -6.80 -15.82
N ASN A 180 5.36 -5.59 -16.06
CA ASN A 180 5.69 -4.82 -17.26
C ASN A 180 6.80 -3.78 -17.03
N ALA A 181 6.86 -3.17 -15.85
CA ALA A 181 7.75 -2.06 -15.56
C ALA A 181 8.21 -2.02 -14.08
N MET A 182 9.08 -1.08 -13.76
CA MET A 182 9.44 -0.69 -12.39
C MET A 182 9.66 0.81 -12.31
N GLU A 183 9.49 1.39 -11.12
CA GLU A 183 9.95 2.76 -10.86
C GLU A 183 11.47 2.80 -10.78
N VAL A 184 12.07 3.81 -11.41
CA VAL A 184 13.53 4.02 -11.42
C VAL A 184 13.91 5.35 -10.78
N TYR A 185 13.07 6.38 -10.94
CA TYR A 185 13.31 7.73 -10.44
C TYR A 185 12.63 7.96 -9.10
N ARG A 186 13.39 8.55 -8.16
CA ARG A 186 12.89 8.96 -6.83
C ARG A 186 12.59 10.46 -6.80
N SER A 187 11.61 10.84 -5.99
CA SER A 187 11.26 12.25 -5.74
C SER A 187 12.36 13.03 -5.00
N ASP A 188 13.36 12.36 -4.40
CA ASP A 188 14.56 12.97 -3.84
C ASP A 188 15.74 13.07 -4.84
N GLY A 189 15.51 12.73 -6.12
CA GLY A 189 16.48 12.88 -7.21
C GLY A 189 17.61 11.85 -7.21
N LYS A 190 17.53 10.78 -6.41
CA LYS A 190 18.51 9.69 -6.44
C LYS A 190 18.04 8.57 -7.36
N ASP A 191 18.85 8.24 -8.36
CA ASP A 191 18.59 7.11 -9.26
C ASP A 191 19.03 5.79 -8.61
N LEU A 192 18.36 4.69 -8.98
CA LEU A 192 18.74 3.31 -8.60
C LEU A 192 20.15 2.89 -9.07
N VAL A 193 20.78 3.69 -9.92
CA VAL A 193 22.00 3.33 -10.67
C VAL A 193 23.26 4.02 -10.14
N ASN A 194 23.19 4.69 -8.98
CA ASN A 194 24.33 5.34 -8.33
C ASN A 194 24.67 4.73 -6.97
#